data_AF-A0AAD3TY52-F1
#
_entry.id   AF-A0AAD3TY52-F1
#
_cell.length_a   1.000
_cell.length_b   1.000
_cell.length_c   1.000
_cell.angle_alpha   90.00
_cell.angle_beta   90.00
_cell.angle_gamma   90.00
#
_symmetry.space_group_name_H-M   'P 1'
#
loop_
_entity.id
_entity.type
_entity.pdbx_description
1 polymer ?
#
loop_
_entity_poly.entity_id
_entity_poly.type
_entity_poly.pdbx_seq_one_letter_code
_entity_poly.pdbx_strand_id
1 'polypeptide(L)'
;MPLSRAQLEALTLTDIREPIAADLMAKAVAGPPFVQGAPRILNLRDLGGAPGSCVRPGLVYRSATLAGETPKDTAESTDWLSKNVRTVYDLRREKERQASPDPVAAGVDNFWREPSSAYGAPRPDLFTIGDGTVGWKYQYMVIAAGYRETFRNVLEHIRDRPGEPILIHCSAGRDRTGVLSGLLQALAGTAAEDVKLDYMLSRVGIETQRKRLLTVIMAGVGTLFKGPDDPGLYNLSSLRPQFWTAFLEDFEDKYGGWEGYAMSEEGLGFSAEDLAQIRRNLRGECERSRL
;
A
#
# COMPACT_ATOMS: atom_id res chain seq x y z
N MET A 1 -23.63 -5.55 10.47
CA MET A 1 -23.64 -4.44 9.50
C MET A 1 -22.22 -3.90 9.39
N PRO A 2 -21.73 -3.57 8.19
CA PRO A 2 -20.45 -2.89 7.98
C PRO A 2 -20.41 -1.56 8.73
N LEU A 3 -19.21 -1.09 9.07
CA LEU A 3 -19.02 0.25 9.63
C LEU A 3 -19.30 1.33 8.57
N SER A 4 -19.86 2.46 9.00
CA SER A 4 -19.93 3.67 8.17
C SER A 4 -18.54 4.23 7.90
N ARG A 5 -18.42 5.10 6.89
CA ARG A 5 -17.17 5.81 6.55
C ARG A 5 -16.55 6.50 7.78
N ALA A 6 -17.34 7.31 8.50
CA ALA A 6 -16.85 8.04 9.68
C ALA A 6 -16.37 7.10 10.80
N GLN A 7 -17.05 5.95 10.98
CA GLN A 7 -16.60 4.92 11.92
C GLN A 7 -15.31 4.25 11.49
N LEU A 8 -15.12 3.98 10.19
CA LEU A 8 -13.87 3.47 9.65
C LEU A 8 -12.73 4.47 9.84
N GLU A 9 -12.94 5.74 9.47
CA GLU A 9 -11.98 6.83 9.68
C GLU A 9 -11.53 6.90 11.14
N ALA A 10 -12.47 6.96 12.09
CA ALA A 10 -12.16 6.97 13.51
C ALA A 10 -11.37 5.72 13.95
N LEU A 11 -11.72 4.54 13.42
CA LEU A 11 -11.03 3.30 13.74
C LEU A 11 -9.56 3.30 13.27
N THR A 12 -9.28 3.90 12.10
CA THR A 12 -7.91 4.00 11.58
C THR A 12 -6.98 4.88 12.42
N LEU A 13 -7.54 5.73 13.28
CA LEU A 13 -6.78 6.59 14.19
C LEU A 13 -6.38 5.91 15.50
N THR A 14 -6.82 4.65 15.72
CA THR A 14 -6.43 3.87 16.90
C THR A 14 -4.92 3.70 16.96
N ASP A 15 -4.31 4.02 18.10
CA ASP A 15 -2.87 3.86 18.31
C ASP A 15 -2.41 2.43 17.97
N ILE A 16 -1.24 2.28 17.35
CA ILE A 16 -0.71 0.96 16.96
C ILE A 16 -0.35 0.07 18.17
N ARG A 17 -0.21 0.65 19.35
CA ARG A 17 0.01 -0.08 20.61
C ARG A 17 -1.30 -0.66 21.15
N GLU A 18 -2.42 0.02 20.88
CA GLU A 18 -3.74 -0.37 21.35
C GLU A 18 -4.39 -1.38 20.39
N PRO A 19 -5.01 -2.47 20.90
CA PRO A 19 -5.78 -3.36 20.06
C PRO A 19 -7.08 -2.69 19.61
N ILE A 20 -7.46 -2.92 18.34
CA ILE A 20 -8.83 -2.64 17.92
C ILE A 20 -9.72 -3.78 18.46
N ALA A 21 -10.86 -3.43 19.06
CA ALA A 21 -11.81 -4.40 19.60
C ALA A 21 -12.27 -5.40 18.53
N ALA A 22 -12.39 -6.68 18.90
CA ALA A 22 -12.64 -7.77 17.95
C ALA A 22 -13.97 -7.62 17.20
N ASP A 23 -15.02 -7.10 17.84
CA ASP A 23 -16.31 -6.87 17.21
C ASP A 23 -16.26 -5.71 16.21
N LEU A 24 -15.51 -4.65 16.51
CA LEU A 24 -15.25 -3.54 15.58
C LEU A 24 -14.41 -4.01 14.41
N MET A 25 -13.37 -4.81 14.65
CA MET A 25 -12.58 -5.43 13.59
C MET A 25 -13.44 -6.26 12.65
N ALA A 26 -14.28 -7.15 13.21
CA ALA A 26 -15.18 -7.98 12.40
C ALA A 26 -16.12 -7.13 11.54
N LYS A 27 -16.68 -6.03 12.07
CA LYS A 27 -17.54 -5.11 11.31
C LYS A 27 -16.75 -4.32 10.26
N ALA A 28 -15.52 -3.92 10.56
CA ALA A 28 -14.67 -3.13 9.67
C ALA A 28 -14.25 -3.93 8.44
N VAL A 29 -13.91 -5.20 8.63
CA VAL A 29 -13.48 -6.10 7.53
C VAL A 29 -14.63 -6.93 6.96
N ALA A 30 -15.89 -6.65 7.30
CA ALA A 30 -17.07 -7.35 6.77
C ALA A 30 -17.60 -6.77 5.44
N GLY A 31 -16.95 -5.76 4.89
CA GLY A 31 -17.33 -5.15 3.63
C GLY A 31 -16.16 -4.48 2.90
N PRO A 32 -16.43 -3.87 1.74
CA PRO A 32 -15.42 -3.13 0.98
C PRO A 32 -14.71 -2.07 1.84
N PRO A 33 -13.42 -1.82 1.59
CA PRO A 33 -12.59 -2.43 0.54
C PRO A 33 -12.03 -3.82 0.86
N PHE A 34 -12.28 -4.36 2.05
CA PHE A 34 -11.74 -5.66 2.44
C PHE A 34 -12.45 -6.80 1.71
N VAL A 35 -11.65 -7.68 1.09
CA VAL A 35 -12.18 -8.77 0.26
C VAL A 35 -12.81 -9.84 1.16
N GLN A 36 -14.13 -10.02 1.04
CA GLN A 36 -14.89 -11.00 1.83
C GLN A 36 -14.60 -12.43 1.40
N GLY A 37 -14.55 -13.35 2.35
CA GLY A 37 -14.27 -14.77 2.08
C GLY A 37 -12.90 -15.02 1.46
N ALA A 38 -12.02 -14.01 1.50
CA ALA A 38 -10.65 -14.13 1.04
C ALA A 38 -9.84 -15.08 1.93
N PRO A 39 -8.76 -15.67 1.39
CA PRO A 39 -7.73 -16.33 2.18
C PRO A 39 -7.22 -15.43 3.31
N ARG A 40 -6.49 -16.02 4.27
CA ARG A 40 -5.80 -15.27 5.34
C ARG A 40 -4.60 -14.45 4.84
N ILE A 41 -4.74 -13.78 3.70
CA ILE A 41 -3.82 -12.76 3.19
C ILE A 41 -4.07 -11.49 3.99
N LEU A 42 -3.07 -11.10 4.78
CA LEU A 42 -3.14 -9.92 5.61
C LEU A 42 -3.33 -8.66 4.76
N ASN A 43 -4.18 -7.75 5.23
CA ASN A 43 -4.39 -6.44 4.62
C ASN A 43 -4.81 -6.49 3.12
N LEU A 44 -5.46 -7.57 2.68
CA LEU A 44 -5.96 -7.72 1.32
C LEU A 44 -7.20 -6.83 1.09
N ARG A 45 -7.13 -5.99 0.06
CA ARG A 45 -8.18 -5.04 -0.30
C ARG A 45 -8.31 -4.88 -1.82
N ASP A 46 -9.52 -4.66 -2.29
CA ASP A 46 -9.78 -4.12 -3.62
C ASP A 46 -9.61 -2.59 -3.57
N LEU A 47 -8.69 -2.06 -4.38
CA LEU A 47 -8.41 -0.63 -4.43
C LEU A 47 -9.58 0.18 -5.01
N GLY A 48 -10.37 -0.43 -5.92
CA GLY A 48 -11.59 0.18 -6.44
C GLY A 48 -12.77 0.11 -5.46
N GLY A 49 -12.70 -0.77 -4.46
CA GLY A 49 -13.69 -0.86 -3.39
C GLY A 49 -13.47 0.10 -2.22
N ALA A 50 -12.40 0.92 -2.25
CA ALA A 50 -12.11 1.86 -1.17
C ALA A 50 -13.08 3.05 -1.17
N PRO A 51 -13.44 3.62 -0.01
CA PRO A 51 -14.41 4.72 0.05
C PRO A 51 -13.96 5.91 -0.82
N GLY A 52 -14.79 6.30 -1.78
CA GLY A 52 -14.49 7.41 -2.71
C GLY A 52 -13.51 7.08 -3.83
N SER A 53 -13.05 5.82 -3.94
CA SER A 53 -12.12 5.41 -4.98
C SER A 53 -12.74 5.53 -6.37
N CYS A 54 -11.98 6.12 -7.30
CA CYS A 54 -12.29 6.16 -8.72
C CYS A 54 -11.59 5.05 -9.50
N VAL A 55 -10.86 4.14 -8.85
CA VAL A 55 -10.27 2.96 -9.51
C VAL A 55 -11.40 1.97 -9.82
N ARG A 56 -11.36 1.34 -11.00
CA ARG A 56 -12.32 0.30 -11.37
C ARG A 56 -12.28 -0.85 -10.35
N PRO A 57 -13.43 -1.23 -9.76
CA PRO A 57 -13.49 -2.38 -8.86
C PRO A 57 -12.97 -3.66 -9.52
N GLY A 58 -12.25 -4.46 -8.75
CA GLY A 58 -11.67 -5.72 -9.18
C GLY A 58 -10.48 -5.61 -10.13
N LEU A 59 -9.99 -4.41 -10.45
CA LEU A 59 -8.84 -4.21 -11.34
C LEU A 59 -7.50 -4.25 -10.59
N VAL A 60 -7.42 -3.64 -9.41
CA VAL A 60 -6.19 -3.56 -8.62
C VAL A 60 -6.47 -4.00 -7.20
N TYR A 61 -5.84 -5.09 -6.79
CA TYR A 61 -5.82 -5.55 -5.41
C TYR A 61 -4.51 -5.14 -4.74
N ARG A 62 -4.57 -4.88 -3.44
CA ARG A 62 -3.39 -4.62 -2.61
C ARG A 62 -3.36 -5.52 -1.39
N SER A 63 -2.18 -5.96 -0.98
CA SER A 63 -2.05 -6.81 0.22
C SER A 63 -0.69 -6.73 0.89
N ALA A 64 -0.56 -7.41 2.04
CA ALA A 64 0.71 -7.83 2.62
C ALA A 64 1.29 -9.05 1.89
N THR A 65 2.29 -9.70 2.50
CA THR A 65 2.90 -10.93 1.99
C THR A 65 1.87 -12.02 1.66
N LEU A 66 2.14 -12.80 0.62
CA LEU A 66 1.23 -13.80 0.07
C LEU A 66 1.45 -15.21 0.65
N ALA A 67 2.61 -15.44 1.28
CA ALA A 67 2.84 -16.63 2.08
C ALA A 67 2.00 -16.55 3.37
N GLY A 68 1.16 -17.56 3.57
CA GLY A 68 0.35 -17.69 4.78
C GLY A 68 1.18 -18.14 5.99
N GLU A 69 0.57 -18.12 7.18
CA GLU A 69 1.23 -18.60 8.40
C GLU A 69 1.36 -20.11 8.43
N THR A 70 0.45 -20.80 7.73
CA THR A 70 0.43 -22.26 7.59
C THR A 70 0.42 -22.67 6.11
N PRO A 71 0.79 -23.93 5.78
CA PRO A 71 0.66 -24.44 4.42
C PRO A 71 -0.76 -24.35 3.85
N LYS A 72 -1.79 -24.47 4.72
CA LYS A 72 -3.19 -24.31 4.34
C LYS A 72 -3.48 -22.87 3.92
N ASP A 73 -3.04 -21.89 4.71
CA ASP A 73 -3.23 -20.46 4.38
C ASP A 73 -2.53 -20.10 3.06
N THR A 74 -1.33 -20.66 2.81
CA THR A 74 -0.62 -20.49 1.53
C THR A 74 -1.39 -21.11 0.37
N ALA A 75 -1.98 -22.29 0.55
CA ALA A 75 -2.81 -22.92 -0.49
C ALA A 75 -4.07 -22.11 -0.80
N GLU A 76 -4.76 -21.59 0.22
CA GLU A 76 -5.92 -20.70 0.03
C GLU A 76 -5.50 -19.40 -0.69
N SER A 77 -4.34 -18.84 -0.35
CA SER A 77 -3.78 -17.65 -1.01
C SER A 77 -3.49 -17.92 -2.49
N THR A 78 -2.88 -19.06 -2.79
CA THR A 78 -2.58 -19.51 -4.16
C THR A 78 -3.84 -19.68 -5.00
N ASP A 79 -4.85 -20.36 -4.43
CA ASP A 79 -6.14 -20.57 -5.08
C ASP A 79 -6.83 -19.24 -5.40
N TRP A 80 -6.87 -18.31 -4.43
CA TRP A 80 -7.43 -16.98 -4.63
C TRP A 80 -6.70 -16.22 -5.73
N LEU A 81 -5.36 -16.22 -5.74
CA LEU A 81 -4.57 -15.53 -6.77
C LEU A 81 -4.91 -16.02 -8.18
N SER A 82 -4.95 -17.35 -8.40
CA SER A 82 -5.24 -17.93 -9.72
C SER A 82 -6.62 -17.56 -10.28
N LYS A 83 -7.59 -17.31 -9.39
CA LYS A 83 -8.97 -16.96 -9.75
C LYS A 83 -9.17 -15.46 -9.96
N ASN A 84 -8.42 -14.62 -9.25
CA ASN A 84 -8.74 -13.19 -9.15
C ASN A 84 -7.75 -12.27 -9.85
N VAL A 85 -6.51 -12.72 -10.14
CA VAL A 85 -5.49 -11.87 -10.77
C VAL A 85 -4.75 -12.56 -11.91
N ARG A 86 -4.02 -11.76 -12.69
CA ARG A 86 -3.15 -12.20 -13.78
C ARG A 86 -1.68 -11.88 -13.52
N THR A 87 -1.41 -10.82 -12.77
CA THR A 87 -0.03 -10.46 -12.40
C THR A 87 0.06 -10.01 -10.96
N VAL A 88 1.06 -10.51 -10.25
CA VAL A 88 1.48 -10.07 -8.92
C VAL A 88 2.73 -9.21 -9.07
N TYR A 89 2.71 -8.03 -8.45
CA TYR A 89 3.83 -7.12 -8.34
C TYR A 89 4.37 -7.14 -6.92
N ASP A 90 5.53 -7.77 -6.75
CA ASP A 90 6.21 -7.89 -5.47
C ASP A 90 7.15 -6.69 -5.25
N LEU A 91 6.84 -5.83 -4.28
CA LEU A 91 7.66 -4.67 -3.93
C LEU A 91 8.67 -4.99 -2.81
N ARG A 92 8.81 -6.25 -2.39
CA ARG A 92 9.77 -6.63 -1.35
C ARG A 92 11.19 -6.62 -1.89
N ARG A 93 12.17 -6.34 -1.00
CA ARG A 93 13.59 -6.52 -1.31
C ARG A 93 13.93 -8.00 -1.43
N GLU A 94 15.02 -8.33 -2.10
CA GLU A 94 15.47 -9.71 -2.27
C GLU A 94 15.51 -10.50 -0.96
N LYS A 95 16.06 -9.93 0.12
CA LYS A 95 16.15 -10.57 1.44
C LYS A 95 14.77 -10.96 2.01
N GLU A 96 13.78 -10.09 1.84
CA GLU A 96 12.41 -10.34 2.30
C GLU A 96 11.77 -11.49 1.51
N ARG A 97 12.05 -11.58 0.19
CA ARG A 97 11.57 -12.66 -0.69
C ARG A 97 12.22 -14.00 -0.37
N GLN A 98 13.52 -14.01 -0.12
CA GLN A 98 14.25 -15.22 0.27
C GLN A 98 13.76 -15.77 1.62
N ALA A 99 13.44 -14.88 2.57
CA ALA A 99 12.94 -15.28 3.88
C ALA A 99 11.49 -15.81 3.83
N SER A 100 10.67 -15.32 2.89
CA SER A 100 9.27 -15.72 2.73
C SER A 100 8.86 -15.64 1.25
N PRO A 101 9.17 -16.68 0.44
CA PRO A 101 8.87 -16.67 -0.99
C PRO A 101 7.36 -16.58 -1.26
N ASP A 102 6.97 -15.90 -2.33
CA ASP A 102 5.57 -15.93 -2.78
C ASP A 102 5.19 -17.33 -3.26
N PRO A 103 3.93 -17.74 -3.06
CA PRO A 103 3.42 -18.95 -3.67
C PRO A 103 3.34 -18.82 -5.20
N VAL A 104 3.51 -19.95 -5.89
CA VAL A 104 3.33 -20.03 -7.34
C VAL A 104 1.87 -20.39 -7.65
N ALA A 105 1.13 -19.44 -8.21
CA ALA A 105 -0.25 -19.63 -8.66
C ALA A 105 -0.30 -19.87 -10.18
N ALA A 106 -1.04 -20.90 -10.60
CA ALA A 106 -1.16 -21.22 -12.03
C ALA A 106 -1.85 -20.08 -12.80
N GLY A 107 -1.28 -19.69 -13.94
CA GLY A 107 -1.81 -18.60 -14.78
C GLY A 107 -1.62 -17.19 -14.21
N VAL A 108 -0.75 -17.03 -13.20
CA VAL A 108 -0.42 -15.75 -12.59
C VAL A 108 1.07 -15.47 -12.78
N ASP A 109 1.40 -14.38 -13.45
CA ASP A 109 2.77 -13.89 -13.57
C ASP A 109 3.22 -13.23 -12.27
N ASN A 110 4.47 -13.43 -11.86
CA ASN A 110 5.07 -12.71 -10.73
C ASN A 110 6.17 -11.77 -11.27
N PHE A 111 5.93 -10.47 -11.17
CA PHE A 111 6.88 -9.44 -11.52
C PHE A 111 7.65 -8.98 -10.28
N TRP A 112 8.97 -8.96 -10.40
CA TRP A 112 9.85 -8.41 -9.39
C TRP A 112 11.07 -7.72 -10.00
N ARG A 113 11.44 -6.59 -9.41
CA ARG A 113 12.70 -5.87 -9.63
C ARG A 113 13.22 -5.40 -8.28
N GLU A 114 14.53 -5.48 -8.08
CA GLU A 114 15.16 -4.86 -6.92
C GLU A 114 14.99 -3.34 -7.04
N PRO A 115 14.55 -2.63 -5.98
CA PRO A 115 14.51 -1.17 -5.99
C PRO A 115 15.91 -0.58 -6.22
N SER A 116 15.96 0.61 -6.79
CA SER A 116 17.21 1.32 -7.00
C SER A 116 17.88 1.71 -5.66
N SER A 117 19.14 2.12 -5.73
CA SER A 117 19.91 2.59 -4.56
C SER A 117 19.29 3.79 -3.84
N ALA A 118 18.33 4.49 -4.47
CA ALA A 118 17.56 5.55 -3.81
C ALA A 118 16.74 5.01 -2.63
N TYR A 119 16.28 3.75 -2.69
CA TYR A 119 15.60 3.10 -1.56
C TYR A 119 16.62 2.52 -0.58
N GLY A 120 17.11 3.36 0.33
CA GLY A 120 18.05 2.99 1.39
C GLY A 120 17.41 2.36 2.64
N ALA A 121 18.23 2.04 3.64
CA ALA A 121 17.74 1.71 4.97
C ALA A 121 17.01 2.91 5.61
N PRO A 122 15.99 2.66 6.44
CA PRO A 122 15.36 3.73 7.22
C PRO A 122 16.41 4.50 8.03
N ARG A 123 16.17 5.81 8.19
CA ARG A 123 17.03 6.73 8.97
C ARG A 123 16.43 6.94 10.36
N PRO A 124 16.90 6.21 11.39
CA PRO A 124 16.25 6.17 12.72
C PRO A 124 16.17 7.55 13.38
N ASP A 125 17.21 8.37 13.17
CA ASP A 125 17.32 9.74 13.64
C ASP A 125 16.10 10.59 13.22
N LEU A 126 15.64 10.43 11.98
CA LEU A 126 14.52 11.20 11.44
C LEU A 126 13.17 10.83 12.08
N PHE A 127 13.02 9.60 12.59
CA PHE A 127 11.77 9.16 13.23
C PHE A 127 11.57 9.77 14.63
N THR A 128 12.59 10.42 15.18
CA THR A 128 12.49 11.15 16.45
C THR A 128 12.05 12.61 16.27
N ILE A 129 12.00 13.11 15.02
CA ILE A 129 11.70 14.51 14.71
C ILE A 129 10.24 14.65 14.26
N GLY A 130 9.55 15.67 14.79
CA GLY A 130 8.16 15.98 14.41
C GLY A 130 7.23 14.79 14.64
N ASP A 131 7.46 14.04 15.72
CA ASP A 131 6.68 12.85 16.07
C ASP A 131 6.67 11.79 14.94
N GLY A 132 7.81 11.62 14.26
CA GLY A 132 7.98 10.66 13.16
C GLY A 132 7.66 11.20 11.78
N THR A 133 7.06 12.39 11.70
CA THR A 133 6.62 12.98 10.43
C THR A 133 7.77 13.18 9.46
N VAL A 134 8.93 13.64 9.93
CA VAL A 134 10.11 13.83 9.07
C VAL A 134 10.65 12.48 8.55
N GLY A 135 10.71 11.46 9.40
CA GLY A 135 11.15 10.13 9.02
C GLY A 135 10.25 9.49 7.96
N TRP A 136 8.93 9.55 8.14
CA TRP A 136 8.00 8.97 7.18
C TRP A 136 7.89 9.75 5.87
N LYS A 137 7.90 11.09 5.94
CA LYS A 137 7.99 11.95 4.76
C LYS A 137 9.19 11.57 3.90
N TYR A 138 10.37 11.50 4.51
CA TYR A 138 11.59 11.03 3.85
C TYR A 138 11.43 9.62 3.28
N GLN A 139 10.89 8.69 4.07
CA GLN A 139 10.74 7.28 3.67
C GLN A 139 9.81 7.11 2.45
N TYR A 140 8.72 7.88 2.35
CA TYR A 140 7.81 7.83 1.21
C TYR A 140 8.42 8.46 -0.04
N MET A 141 9.19 9.55 0.09
CA MET A 141 9.95 10.12 -1.02
C MET A 141 10.98 9.13 -1.61
N VAL A 142 11.71 8.41 -0.76
CA VAL A 142 12.67 7.39 -1.24
C VAL A 142 11.99 6.14 -1.80
N ILE A 143 10.76 5.82 -1.37
CA ILE A 143 9.96 4.77 -2.02
C ILE A 143 9.61 5.19 -3.45
N ALA A 144 9.09 6.39 -3.66
CA ALA A 144 8.77 6.89 -5.00
C ALA A 144 10.01 6.87 -5.90
N ALA A 145 11.14 7.41 -5.43
CA ALA A 145 12.38 7.42 -6.22
C ALA A 145 13.00 6.02 -6.43
N GLY A 146 12.84 5.12 -5.46
CA GLY A 146 13.45 3.80 -5.47
C GLY A 146 12.73 2.76 -6.33
N TYR A 147 11.40 2.84 -6.40
CA TYR A 147 10.55 1.84 -7.05
C TYR A 147 10.05 2.26 -8.44
N ARG A 148 10.70 3.26 -9.06
CA ARG A 148 10.33 3.81 -10.38
C ARG A 148 10.10 2.75 -11.44
N GLU A 149 11.00 1.75 -11.56
CA GLU A 149 10.88 0.68 -12.56
C GLU A 149 9.60 -0.15 -12.35
N THR A 150 9.33 -0.59 -11.13
CA THR A 150 8.13 -1.36 -10.82
C THR A 150 6.87 -0.52 -10.97
N PHE A 151 6.90 0.75 -10.55
CA PHE A 151 5.75 1.66 -10.69
C PHE A 151 5.44 1.93 -12.15
N ARG A 152 6.48 2.16 -12.97
CA ARG A 152 6.36 2.30 -14.42
C ARG A 152 5.77 1.04 -15.03
N ASN A 153 6.26 -0.15 -14.67
CA ASN A 153 5.74 -1.40 -15.23
C ASN A 153 4.27 -1.65 -14.88
N VAL A 154 3.83 -1.28 -13.67
CA VAL A 154 2.41 -1.34 -13.28
C VAL A 154 1.56 -0.43 -14.15
N LEU A 155 2.01 0.81 -14.40
CA LEU A 155 1.28 1.74 -15.27
C LEU A 155 1.29 1.28 -16.74
N GLU A 156 2.38 0.68 -17.23
CA GLU A 156 2.43 0.05 -18.55
C GLU A 156 1.46 -1.13 -18.67
N HIS A 157 1.37 -1.98 -17.64
CA HIS A 157 0.39 -3.07 -17.60
C HIS A 157 -1.03 -2.54 -17.72
N ILE A 158 -1.36 -1.48 -16.96
CA ILE A 158 -2.68 -0.83 -17.03
C ILE A 158 -2.94 -0.24 -18.43
N ARG A 159 -1.92 0.34 -19.08
CA ARG A 159 -2.04 0.91 -20.44
C ARG A 159 -2.28 -0.17 -21.48
N ASP A 160 -1.48 -1.24 -21.43
CA ASP A 160 -1.31 -2.22 -22.52
C ASP A 160 -2.19 -3.46 -22.35
N ARG A 161 -2.64 -3.75 -21.11
CA ARG A 161 -3.50 -4.89 -20.77
C ARG A 161 -4.76 -4.44 -20.04
N PRO A 162 -5.61 -3.59 -20.66
CA PRO A 162 -6.76 -3.00 -20.01
C PRO A 162 -7.72 -4.08 -19.48
N GLY A 163 -8.05 -3.98 -18.19
CA GLY A 163 -8.98 -4.91 -17.54
C GLY A 163 -8.35 -6.19 -16.99
N GLU A 164 -7.06 -6.45 -17.23
CA GLU A 164 -6.37 -7.57 -16.56
C GLU A 164 -6.11 -7.23 -15.09
N PRO A 165 -6.68 -7.98 -14.13
CA PRO A 165 -6.52 -7.65 -12.73
C PRO A 165 -5.11 -7.93 -12.21
N ILE A 166 -4.61 -7.03 -11.38
CA ILE A 166 -3.29 -7.14 -10.75
C ILE A 166 -3.38 -7.13 -9.23
N LEU A 167 -2.38 -7.72 -8.57
CA LEU A 167 -2.16 -7.54 -7.14
C LEU A 167 -0.80 -6.89 -6.90
N ILE A 168 -0.78 -5.82 -6.11
CA ILE A 168 0.44 -5.15 -5.65
C ILE A 168 0.66 -5.43 -4.16
N HIS A 169 1.85 -5.85 -3.76
CA HIS A 169 2.11 -6.13 -2.35
C HIS A 169 3.52 -5.80 -1.90
N CYS A 170 3.68 -5.73 -0.59
CA CYS A 170 4.96 -5.73 0.09
C CYS A 170 4.81 -6.54 1.38
N SER A 171 5.70 -6.37 2.36
CA SER A 171 5.65 -7.18 3.59
C SER A 171 4.37 -6.97 4.42
N ALA A 172 3.97 -5.72 4.67
CA ALA A 172 2.74 -5.38 5.42
C ALA A 172 1.61 -4.83 4.53
N GLY A 173 1.89 -4.60 3.25
CA GLY A 173 0.92 -4.00 2.33
C GLY A 173 0.56 -2.55 2.66
N ARG A 174 1.44 -1.85 3.37
CA ARG A 174 1.19 -0.53 3.97
C ARG A 174 1.95 0.57 3.25
N ASP A 175 3.28 0.52 3.30
CA ASP A 175 4.13 1.65 2.91
C ASP A 175 4.47 1.67 1.41
N ARG A 176 5.28 0.72 0.92
CA ARG A 176 5.61 0.61 -0.52
C ARG A 176 4.38 0.42 -1.39
N THR A 177 3.51 -0.49 -0.97
CA THR A 177 2.20 -0.69 -1.58
C THR A 177 1.33 0.56 -1.48
N GLY A 178 1.38 1.29 -0.36
CA GLY A 178 0.59 2.51 -0.17
C GLY A 178 0.98 3.63 -1.11
N VAL A 179 2.27 3.89 -1.31
CA VAL A 179 2.75 4.90 -2.28
C VAL A 179 2.27 4.56 -3.69
N LEU A 180 2.40 3.29 -4.12
CA LEU A 180 1.89 2.85 -5.42
C LEU A 180 0.36 2.96 -5.50
N SER A 181 -0.37 2.53 -4.47
CA SER A 181 -1.83 2.68 -4.40
C SER A 181 -2.27 4.16 -4.46
N GLY A 182 -1.49 5.06 -3.88
CA GLY A 182 -1.72 6.50 -3.92
C GLY A 182 -1.61 7.05 -5.33
N LEU A 183 -0.54 6.69 -6.06
CA LEU A 183 -0.36 7.00 -7.48
C LEU A 183 -1.55 6.51 -8.32
N LEU A 184 -1.94 5.24 -8.17
CA LEU A 184 -3.03 4.64 -8.95
C LEU A 184 -4.38 5.32 -8.70
N GLN A 185 -4.71 5.59 -7.43
CA GLN A 185 -5.94 6.29 -7.07
C GLN A 185 -5.95 7.74 -7.55
N ALA A 186 -4.85 8.47 -7.38
CA ALA A 186 -4.73 9.84 -7.84
C ALA A 186 -4.89 9.95 -9.37
N LEU A 187 -4.26 9.05 -10.13
CA LEU A 187 -4.44 9.01 -11.59
C LEU A 187 -5.87 8.61 -11.99
N ALA A 188 -6.53 7.72 -11.25
CA ALA A 188 -7.93 7.40 -11.48
C ALA A 188 -8.86 8.62 -11.24
N GLY A 189 -8.42 9.56 -10.40
CA GLY A 189 -9.15 10.79 -10.04
C GLY A 189 -9.78 10.76 -8.65
N THR A 190 -9.37 9.82 -7.80
CA THR A 190 -9.79 9.75 -6.39
C THR A 190 -9.34 11.01 -5.65
N ALA A 191 -10.20 11.57 -4.79
CA ALA A 191 -9.87 12.77 -4.02
C ALA A 191 -8.73 12.50 -3.02
N ALA A 192 -7.91 13.51 -2.73
CA ALA A 192 -6.73 13.34 -1.87
C ALA A 192 -7.06 12.79 -0.46
N GLU A 193 -8.20 13.21 0.11
CA GLU A 193 -8.67 12.71 1.40
C GLU A 193 -9.09 11.23 1.35
N ASP A 194 -9.64 10.78 0.22
CA ASP A 194 -10.01 9.37 0.01
C ASP A 194 -8.78 8.50 -0.20
N VAL A 195 -7.77 9.01 -0.93
CA VAL A 195 -6.46 8.35 -1.05
C VAL A 195 -5.82 8.18 0.32
N LYS A 196 -5.85 9.23 1.14
CA LYS A 196 -5.33 9.21 2.52
C LYS A 196 -6.11 8.22 3.39
N LEU A 197 -7.42 8.14 3.24
CA LEU A 197 -8.24 7.16 3.94
C LEU A 197 -7.85 5.72 3.57
N ASP A 198 -7.70 5.38 2.28
CA ASP A 198 -7.22 4.05 1.88
C ASP A 198 -5.84 3.73 2.47
N TYR A 199 -4.91 4.69 2.45
CA TYR A 199 -3.64 4.55 3.16
C TYR A 199 -3.85 4.22 4.64
N MET A 200 -4.69 4.97 5.35
CA MET A 200 -4.97 4.79 6.77
C MET A 200 -5.70 3.46 7.08
N LEU A 201 -6.48 2.91 6.15
CA LEU A 201 -7.12 1.59 6.30
C LEU A 201 -6.12 0.45 6.50
N SER A 202 -4.84 0.64 6.16
CA SER A 202 -3.80 -0.32 6.54
C SER A 202 -3.66 -0.49 8.04
N ARG A 203 -4.02 0.50 8.89
CA ARG A 203 -4.07 0.32 10.35
C ARG A 203 -5.05 -0.78 10.74
N VAL A 204 -6.22 -0.82 10.09
CA VAL A 204 -7.24 -1.86 10.30
C VAL A 204 -6.77 -3.18 9.69
N GLY A 205 -6.30 -3.16 8.44
CA GLY A 205 -5.95 -4.37 7.71
C GLY A 205 -4.78 -5.17 8.28
N ILE A 206 -3.92 -4.56 9.09
CA ILE A 206 -2.82 -5.25 9.77
C ILE A 206 -3.15 -5.70 11.20
N GLU A 207 -4.32 -5.36 11.77
CA GLU A 207 -4.60 -5.55 13.20
C GLU A 207 -4.40 -7.00 13.65
N THR A 208 -4.85 -7.97 12.86
CA THR A 208 -4.75 -9.40 13.21
C THR A 208 -3.32 -9.89 13.37
N GLN A 209 -2.35 -9.23 12.73
CA GLN A 209 -0.92 -9.52 12.85
C GLN A 209 -0.12 -8.36 13.45
N ARG A 210 -0.78 -7.36 14.05
CA ARG A 210 -0.15 -6.14 14.58
C ARG A 210 1.01 -6.44 15.51
N LYS A 211 0.82 -7.32 16.49
CA LYS A 211 1.87 -7.72 17.44
C LYS A 211 3.06 -8.36 16.73
N ARG A 212 2.81 -9.28 15.79
CA ARG A 212 3.86 -9.96 15.02
C ARG A 212 4.66 -8.96 14.18
N LEU A 213 3.98 -8.02 13.51
CA LEU A 213 4.64 -6.98 12.72
C LEU A 213 5.49 -6.06 13.60
N LEU A 214 4.99 -5.65 14.77
CA LEU A 214 5.78 -4.89 15.74
C LEU A 214 7.03 -5.67 16.16
N THR A 215 6.92 -6.96 16.47
CA THR A 215 8.07 -7.81 16.80
C THR A 215 9.08 -7.89 15.65
N VAL A 216 8.61 -8.03 14.40
CA VAL A 216 9.51 -8.11 13.23
C VAL A 216 10.22 -6.77 12.98
N ILE A 217 9.51 -5.64 13.12
CA ILE A 217 10.13 -4.31 13.04
C ILE A 217 11.17 -4.17 14.15
N MET A 218 10.83 -4.50 15.39
CA MET A 218 11.78 -4.48 16.52
C MET A 218 13.00 -5.37 16.28
N ALA A 219 12.84 -6.56 15.70
CA ALA A 219 13.97 -7.45 15.41
C ALA A 219 14.83 -6.94 14.24
N GLY A 220 14.21 -6.39 13.19
CA GLY A 220 14.89 -6.00 11.95
C GLY A 220 15.59 -4.64 12.02
N VAL A 221 15.06 -3.72 12.82
CA VAL A 221 15.60 -2.35 12.95
C VAL A 221 15.77 -1.89 14.39
N GLY A 222 15.41 -2.68 15.40
CA GLY A 222 15.49 -2.26 16.81
C GLY A 222 16.92 -1.96 17.27
N THR A 223 17.93 -2.59 16.67
CA THR A 223 19.36 -2.25 16.92
C THR A 223 19.75 -0.86 16.43
N LEU A 224 18.93 -0.25 15.58
CA LEU A 224 19.10 1.12 15.11
C LEU A 224 18.52 2.16 16.08
N PHE A 225 17.82 1.72 17.13
CA PHE A 225 17.16 2.57 18.14
C PHE A 225 17.75 2.32 19.53
N LYS A 226 17.51 3.24 20.47
CA LYS A 226 18.06 3.18 21.85
C LYS A 226 17.41 2.11 22.74
N GLY A 227 16.43 1.37 22.22
CA GLY A 227 15.69 0.33 22.93
C GLY A 227 14.22 0.24 22.50
N PRO A 228 13.43 -0.65 23.12
CA PRO A 228 12.00 -0.83 22.82
C PRO A 228 11.15 0.42 23.12
N ASP A 229 11.60 1.28 24.05
CA ASP A 229 10.92 2.50 24.45
C ASP A 229 11.35 3.74 23.65
N ASP A 230 12.21 3.58 22.64
CA ASP A 230 12.64 4.69 21.79
C ASP A 230 11.43 5.26 21.01
N PRO A 231 11.13 6.58 21.14
CA PRO A 231 10.01 7.19 20.42
C PRO A 231 10.09 7.00 18.90
N GLY A 232 11.30 6.94 18.34
CA GLY A 232 11.53 6.70 16.91
C GLY A 232 11.08 5.31 16.46
N LEU A 233 11.26 4.28 17.29
CA LEU A 233 10.81 2.92 16.99
C LEU A 233 9.28 2.83 16.98
N TYR A 234 8.63 3.50 17.93
CA TYR A 234 7.18 3.63 17.95
C TYR A 234 6.65 4.41 16.75
N ASN A 235 7.31 5.51 16.38
CA ASN A 235 6.95 6.33 15.23
C ASN A 235 7.11 5.59 13.91
N LEU A 236 8.19 4.82 13.74
CA LEU A 236 8.38 3.92 12.59
C LEU A 236 7.32 2.80 12.53
N SER A 237 6.77 2.41 13.66
CA SER A 237 5.70 1.40 13.68
C SER A 237 4.31 2.00 13.45
N SER A 238 4.16 3.31 13.67
CA SER A 238 2.89 4.03 13.60
C SER A 238 2.45 4.32 12.16
N LEU A 239 1.14 4.55 12.01
CA LEU A 239 0.51 5.03 10.79
C LEU A 239 -0.36 6.22 11.16
N ARG A 240 -0.11 7.40 10.58
CA ARG A 240 -0.82 8.63 10.95
C ARG A 240 -1.10 9.50 9.72
N PRO A 241 -2.24 10.22 9.66
CA PRO A 241 -2.59 11.03 8.50
C PRO A 241 -1.55 12.12 8.18
N GLN A 242 -0.90 12.69 9.20
CA GLN A 242 0.12 13.72 9.00
C GLN A 242 1.35 13.19 8.24
N PHE A 243 1.67 11.91 8.32
CA PHE A 243 2.81 11.33 7.59
C PHE A 243 2.57 11.37 6.09
N TRP A 244 1.36 11.00 5.67
CA TRP A 244 0.94 11.06 4.28
C TRP A 244 0.82 12.50 3.76
N THR A 245 0.26 13.38 4.59
CA THR A 245 0.09 14.80 4.25
C THR A 245 1.45 15.47 4.02
N ALA A 246 2.39 15.31 4.95
CA ALA A 246 3.73 15.88 4.83
C ALA A 246 4.53 15.27 3.66
N PHE A 247 4.31 13.99 3.34
CA PHE A 247 4.85 13.38 2.13
C PHE A 247 4.32 14.08 0.87
N LEU A 248 3.01 14.30 0.77
CA LEU A 248 2.42 14.94 -0.40
C LEU A 248 2.89 16.39 -0.59
N GLU A 249 3.20 17.12 0.48
CA GLU A 249 3.79 18.48 0.40
C GLU A 249 5.16 18.44 -0.31
N ASP A 250 6.11 17.62 0.18
CA ASP A 250 7.43 17.49 -0.47
C ASP A 250 7.32 16.88 -1.88
N PHE A 251 6.33 16.03 -2.11
CA PHE A 251 6.08 15.39 -3.39
C PHE A 251 5.51 16.39 -4.42
N GLU A 252 4.64 17.30 -3.98
CA GLU A 252 4.16 18.43 -4.78
C GLU A 252 5.32 19.36 -5.13
N ASP A 253 6.14 19.76 -4.15
CA ASP A 253 7.28 20.64 -4.36
C ASP A 253 8.31 20.06 -5.33
N LYS A 254 8.57 18.75 -5.26
CA LYS A 254 9.57 18.08 -6.10
C LYS A 254 9.05 17.75 -7.49
N TYR A 255 7.82 17.23 -7.59
CA TYR A 255 7.32 16.62 -8.83
C TYR A 255 6.11 17.34 -9.42
N GLY A 256 5.50 18.31 -8.76
CA GLY A 256 4.19 18.85 -9.16
C GLY A 256 3.06 17.81 -9.00
N GLY A 257 3.17 17.00 -7.95
CA GLY A 257 2.18 15.99 -7.59
C GLY A 257 2.28 14.72 -8.43
N TRP A 258 1.23 13.88 -8.36
CA TRP A 258 1.22 12.55 -8.99
C TRP A 258 1.30 12.58 -10.52
N GLU A 259 0.72 13.59 -11.16
CA GLU A 259 0.79 13.76 -12.61
C GLU A 259 2.20 14.15 -13.06
N GLY A 260 2.82 15.15 -12.42
CA GLY A 260 4.17 15.54 -12.77
C GLY A 260 5.21 14.46 -12.41
N TYR A 261 4.98 13.67 -11.34
CA TYR A 261 5.77 12.46 -11.10
C TYR A 261 5.60 11.41 -12.22
N ALA A 262 4.38 11.17 -12.69
CA ALA A 262 4.16 10.20 -13.77
C ALA A 262 4.84 10.64 -15.09
N MET A 263 4.86 11.94 -15.38
CA MET A 263 5.35 12.46 -16.67
C MET A 263 6.84 12.81 -16.68
N SER A 264 7.40 13.26 -15.56
CA SER A 264 8.80 13.72 -15.51
C SER A 264 9.81 12.58 -15.73
N GLU A 265 10.95 12.91 -16.34
CA GLU A 265 12.07 11.97 -16.53
C GLU A 265 12.69 11.52 -15.21
N GLU A 266 12.64 12.35 -14.17
CA GLU A 266 13.05 11.98 -12.80
C GLU A 266 12.03 11.07 -12.09
N GLY A 267 10.78 11.07 -12.57
CA GLY A 267 9.69 10.23 -12.12
C GLY A 267 9.52 9.00 -13.02
N LEU A 268 8.43 8.90 -13.78
CA LEU A 268 8.14 7.71 -14.59
C LEU A 268 8.30 7.90 -16.11
N GLY A 269 8.42 9.14 -16.59
CA GLY A 269 8.70 9.47 -17.98
C GLY A 269 7.59 9.09 -18.97
N PHE A 270 6.32 9.08 -18.53
CA PHE A 270 5.19 8.83 -19.43
C PHE A 270 4.85 10.06 -20.28
N SER A 271 4.46 9.82 -21.52
CA SER A 271 3.87 10.87 -22.36
C SER A 271 2.48 11.26 -21.85
N ALA A 272 1.99 12.43 -22.30
CA ALA A 272 0.60 12.82 -22.03
C ALA A 272 -0.42 11.84 -22.63
N GLU A 273 -0.09 11.21 -23.77
CA GLU A 273 -0.94 10.20 -24.42
C GLU A 273 -1.02 8.92 -23.58
N ASP A 274 0.14 8.42 -23.13
CA ASP A 274 0.20 7.27 -22.22
C ASP A 274 -0.64 7.52 -20.98
N LEU A 275 -0.45 8.69 -20.35
CA LEU A 275 -1.13 9.01 -19.11
C LEU A 275 -2.65 9.14 -19.32
N ALA A 276 -3.09 9.71 -20.44
CA ALA A 276 -4.52 9.75 -20.79
C ALA A 276 -5.11 8.34 -20.98
N GLN A 277 -4.38 7.41 -21.60
CA GLN A 277 -4.80 6.02 -21.73
C GLN A 277 -4.84 5.28 -20.38
N ILE A 278 -3.79 5.42 -19.57
CA ILE A 278 -3.71 4.87 -18.21
C ILE A 278 -4.91 5.34 -17.37
N ARG A 279 -5.20 6.64 -17.36
CA ARG A 279 -6.33 7.24 -16.64
C ARG A 279 -7.67 6.64 -17.10
N ARG A 280 -7.87 6.48 -18.41
CA ARG A 280 -9.09 5.85 -18.96
C ARG A 280 -9.24 4.40 -18.52
N ASN A 281 -8.14 3.64 -18.50
CA ASN A 281 -8.16 2.22 -18.16
C ASN A 281 -8.34 1.98 -16.65
N LEU A 282 -7.76 2.86 -15.81
CA LEU A 282 -7.92 2.82 -14.36
C LEU A 282 -9.32 3.19 -13.90
N ARG A 283 -9.96 4.17 -14.55
CA ARG A 283 -11.15 4.83 -14.02
C ARG A 283 -12.37 3.92 -14.05
N GLY A 284 -13.03 3.82 -12.89
CA GLY A 284 -14.37 3.27 -12.68
C GLY A 284 -15.40 4.38 -12.46
N GLU A 285 -16.58 3.99 -11.97
CA GLU A 285 -17.62 4.94 -11.55
C GLU A 285 -17.27 5.49 -10.16
N CYS A 286 -17.22 6.83 -10.02
CA CYS A 286 -17.10 7.49 -8.73
C CYS A 286 -17.88 8.79 -8.72
N GLU A 287 -18.45 9.14 -7.56
CA GLU A 287 -19.06 10.44 -7.34
C GLU A 287 -17.97 11.50 -7.36
N ARG A 288 -17.83 12.24 -8.47
CA ARG A 288 -17.04 13.47 -8.42
C ARG A 288 -17.76 14.38 -7.45
N SER A 289 -17.10 14.75 -6.35
CA SER A 289 -17.43 16.01 -5.69
C SER A 289 -17.37 17.07 -6.77
N ARG A 290 -18.53 17.61 -7.15
CA ARG A 290 -18.62 18.75 -8.05
C ARG A 290 -17.78 19.85 -7.41
N LEU A 291 -16.66 20.19 -8.04
CA LEU A 291 -15.92 21.41 -7.75
C LEU A 291 -16.87 22.62 -7.87
#